data_AF-A0A920JG11-F1
#
_entry.id   AF-A0A920JG11-F1
#
_cell.length_a   1.000
_cell.length_b   1.000
_cell.length_c   1.000
_cell.angle_alpha   90.00
_cell.angle_beta   90.00
_cell.angle_gamma   90.00
#
_symmetry.space_group_name_H-M   'P 1'
#
loop_
_entity.id
_entity.type
_entity.pdbx_description
1 polymer ?
#
loop_
_entity_poly.entity_id
_entity_poly.type
_entity_poly.pdbx_seq_one_letter_code
_entity_poly.pdbx_strand_id
1 'polypeptide(L)'
;MMKKWKIERSKEAEDTIRSHITTHFFDPQTLAFGLADSPVATAAWIWERRRNWSDNTGDVEQSFTREHLCTTASLYWCTESIGSSLRLYHEHFKKPWPLAHNQLPRLEAPTGIAVFPKDVVHFPPLKNLKEYTNLQHYTVMPEGGHFAAAEKPELATHDIQKFFRRCVKALSVSCLRPQEAHRYENLKPLSISPNVLIPIAPAVNLTLTPSVIAAKRQN
;
A
#
# COMPACT_ATOMS: atom_id res chain seq x y z
N MET A 1 20.65 15.02 2.64
CA MET A 1 19.62 16.07 2.50
C MET A 1 18.54 15.59 1.53
N MET A 2 17.28 15.99 1.72
CA MET A 2 16.20 15.66 0.77
C MET A 2 16.42 16.46 -0.53
N LYS A 3 16.13 15.84 -1.69
CA LYS A 3 16.29 16.53 -2.99
C LYS A 3 15.28 17.69 -3.07
N LYS A 4 15.72 18.84 -3.61
CA LYS A 4 14.93 20.08 -3.70
C LYS A 4 13.54 19.86 -4.34
N TRP A 5 13.47 19.14 -5.45
CA TRP A 5 12.21 18.86 -6.14
C TRP A 5 11.18 18.10 -5.29
N LYS A 6 11.63 17.23 -4.37
CA LYS A 6 10.72 16.54 -3.44
C LYS A 6 10.10 17.52 -2.45
N ILE A 7 10.90 18.44 -1.94
CA ILE A 7 10.42 19.47 -1.01
C ILE A 7 9.38 20.36 -1.71
N GLU A 8 9.68 20.78 -2.94
CA GLU A 8 8.78 21.60 -3.75
C GLU A 8 7.46 20.88 -4.04
N ARG A 9 7.52 19.61 -4.45
CA ARG A 9 6.33 18.81 -4.71
C ARG A 9 5.47 18.60 -3.45
N SER A 10 6.10 18.30 -2.31
CA SER A 10 5.36 18.15 -1.04
C SER A 10 4.67 19.46 -0.62
N LYS A 11 5.29 20.62 -0.88
CA LYS A 11 4.66 21.93 -0.62
C LYS A 11 3.47 22.19 -1.54
N GLU A 12 3.60 21.87 -2.82
CA GLU A 12 2.51 22.01 -3.79
C GLU A 12 1.28 21.16 -3.41
N ALA A 13 1.50 19.93 -2.94
CA ALA A 13 0.41 19.03 -2.54
C ALA A 13 -0.17 19.33 -1.15
N GLU A 14 0.53 20.12 -0.32
CA GLU A 14 0.29 20.25 1.12
C GLU A 14 -1.17 20.59 1.45
N ASP A 15 -1.74 21.60 0.80
CA ASP A 15 -3.10 22.06 1.09
C ASP A 15 -4.16 20.99 0.78
N THR A 16 -3.96 20.26 -0.32
CA THR A 16 -4.88 19.21 -0.78
C THR A 16 -4.81 17.96 0.11
N ILE A 17 -3.62 17.63 0.62
CA ILE A 17 -3.45 16.53 1.57
C ILE A 17 -3.99 16.93 2.94
N ARG A 18 -3.65 18.13 3.41
CA ARG A 18 -3.96 18.60 4.76
C ARG A 18 -5.46 18.63 4.99
N SER A 19 -6.22 19.22 4.07
CA SER A 19 -7.69 19.22 4.16
C SER A 19 -8.25 17.80 4.27
N HIS A 20 -7.79 16.87 3.43
CA HIS A 20 -8.22 15.48 3.45
C HIS A 20 -7.89 14.78 4.80
N ILE A 21 -6.63 14.82 5.23
CA ILE A 21 -6.20 14.17 6.47
C ILE A 21 -6.89 14.79 7.68
N THR A 22 -6.94 16.13 7.77
CA THR A 22 -7.54 16.83 8.92
C THR A 22 -9.01 16.48 9.08
N THR A 23 -9.81 16.53 8.01
CA THR A 23 -11.23 16.20 8.11
C THR A 23 -11.45 14.73 8.47
N HIS A 24 -10.68 13.81 7.87
CA HIS A 24 -10.80 12.37 8.17
C HIS A 24 -10.29 12.04 9.58
N PHE A 25 -9.34 12.82 10.10
CA PHE A 25 -8.80 12.62 11.43
C PHE A 25 -9.75 13.11 12.53
N PHE A 26 -10.28 14.32 12.42
CA PHE A 26 -11.07 14.92 13.51
C PHE A 26 -12.55 14.51 13.44
N ASP A 27 -13.15 14.52 12.25
CA ASP A 27 -14.61 14.40 12.08
C ASP A 27 -15.01 13.34 11.03
N PRO A 28 -14.43 12.12 11.07
CA PRO A 28 -14.70 11.10 10.05
C PRO A 28 -16.18 10.71 9.99
N GLN A 29 -16.84 10.61 11.15
CA GLN A 29 -18.22 10.13 11.24
C GLN A 29 -19.21 11.16 10.69
N THR A 30 -18.98 12.44 10.97
CA THR A 30 -19.84 13.53 10.48
C THR A 30 -19.74 13.64 8.96
N LEU A 31 -18.52 13.62 8.41
CA LEU A 31 -18.31 13.63 6.96
C LEU A 31 -18.94 12.39 6.29
N ALA A 32 -18.86 11.22 6.92
CA ALA A 32 -19.38 9.97 6.38
C ALA A 32 -20.87 10.05 6.02
N PHE A 33 -21.70 10.70 6.85
CA PHE A 33 -23.13 10.81 6.57
C PHE A 33 -23.41 11.54 5.26
N GLY A 34 -22.75 12.68 5.02
CA GLY A 34 -22.93 13.44 3.78
C GLY A 34 -22.42 12.70 2.53
N LEU A 35 -21.30 11.98 2.66
CA LEU A 35 -20.78 11.19 1.54
C LEU A 35 -21.62 9.94 1.26
N ALA A 36 -22.14 9.28 2.29
CA ALA A 36 -22.96 8.07 2.17
C ALA A 36 -24.41 8.36 1.71
N ASP A 37 -24.91 9.58 1.86
CA ASP A 37 -26.25 9.98 1.41
C ASP A 37 -26.28 10.39 -0.08
N SER A 38 -25.14 10.83 -0.63
CA SER A 38 -25.06 11.33 -2.00
C SER A 38 -23.95 10.65 -2.83
N PRO A 39 -24.29 9.92 -3.91
CA PRO A 39 -23.28 9.33 -4.79
C PRO A 39 -22.46 10.40 -5.53
N VAL A 40 -23.07 11.57 -5.76
CA VAL A 40 -22.37 12.73 -6.34
C VAL A 40 -21.35 13.29 -5.35
N ALA A 41 -21.68 13.37 -4.06
CA ALA A 41 -20.73 13.81 -3.04
C ALA A 41 -19.55 12.83 -2.90
N THR A 42 -19.83 11.52 -2.88
CA THR A 42 -18.78 10.48 -2.88
C THR A 42 -17.88 10.59 -4.11
N ALA A 43 -18.46 10.70 -5.31
CA ALA A 43 -17.71 10.83 -6.55
C ALA A 43 -16.85 12.10 -6.56
N ALA A 44 -17.42 13.27 -6.24
CA ALA A 44 -16.70 14.54 -6.20
C ALA A 44 -15.53 14.46 -5.21
N TRP A 45 -15.75 13.90 -4.02
CA TRP A 45 -14.71 13.75 -3.01
C TRP A 45 -13.55 12.88 -3.52
N ILE A 46 -13.83 11.74 -4.14
CA ILE A 46 -12.80 10.81 -4.67
C ILE A 46 -12.09 11.40 -5.89
N TRP A 47 -12.83 11.96 -6.85
CA TRP A 47 -12.28 12.47 -8.10
C TRP A 47 -11.39 13.68 -7.90
N GLU A 48 -11.70 14.54 -6.94
CA GLU A 48 -10.82 15.67 -6.58
C GLU A 48 -9.43 15.18 -6.14
N ARG A 49 -9.35 14.07 -5.38
CA ARG A 49 -8.05 13.50 -4.97
C ARG A 49 -7.33 12.87 -6.14
N ARG A 50 -8.06 12.17 -7.02
CA ARG A 50 -7.52 11.65 -8.29
C ARG A 50 -6.93 12.78 -9.14
N ARG A 51 -7.62 13.92 -9.24
CA ARG A 51 -7.13 15.11 -9.95
C ARG A 51 -5.86 15.67 -9.29
N ASN A 52 -5.91 15.96 -7.99
CA ASN A 52 -4.87 16.71 -7.29
C ASN A 52 -3.58 15.91 -7.01
N TRP A 53 -3.67 14.58 -6.93
CA TRP A 53 -2.56 13.73 -6.48
C TRP A 53 -1.91 12.91 -7.60
N SER A 54 -2.40 13.05 -8.83
CA SER A 54 -1.86 12.33 -9.99
C SER A 54 -0.98 13.22 -10.85
N ASP A 55 -0.24 12.61 -11.77
CA ASP A 55 0.55 13.31 -12.78
C ASP A 55 -0.36 13.79 -13.92
N ASN A 56 -1.02 14.94 -13.73
CA ASN A 56 -1.79 15.66 -14.75
C ASN A 56 -1.64 17.18 -14.60
N THR A 57 -2.07 17.92 -15.63
CA THR A 57 -2.04 19.39 -15.65
C THR A 57 -3.36 20.02 -15.18
N GLY A 58 -4.05 19.38 -14.23
CA GLY A 58 -5.37 19.80 -13.75
C GLY A 58 -6.54 19.20 -14.51
N ASP A 59 -6.31 18.33 -15.49
CA ASP A 59 -7.35 17.51 -16.09
C ASP A 59 -7.15 16.05 -15.66
N VAL A 60 -8.07 15.54 -14.83
CA VAL A 60 -8.00 14.19 -14.28
C VAL A 60 -8.12 13.12 -15.37
N GLU A 61 -8.74 13.46 -16.51
CA GLU A 61 -8.93 12.51 -17.62
C GLU A 61 -7.64 12.22 -18.38
N GLN A 62 -6.58 13.02 -18.16
CA GLN A 62 -5.23 12.71 -18.65
C GLN A 62 -4.61 11.51 -17.93
N SER A 63 -4.94 11.31 -16.65
CA SER A 63 -4.40 10.23 -15.83
C SER A 63 -5.34 9.02 -15.74
N PHE A 64 -6.67 9.22 -15.84
CA PHE A 64 -7.66 8.15 -15.68
C PHE A 64 -8.81 8.28 -16.68
N THR A 65 -9.30 7.16 -17.17
CA THR A 65 -10.54 7.17 -17.96
C THR A 65 -11.75 7.53 -17.08
N ARG A 66 -12.79 8.10 -17.69
CA ARG A 66 -14.08 8.33 -17.00
C ARG A 66 -14.63 7.05 -16.37
N GLU A 67 -14.51 5.94 -17.08
CA GLU A 67 -14.93 4.63 -16.59
C GLU A 67 -14.17 4.23 -15.31
N HIS A 68 -12.85 4.45 -15.25
CA HIS A 68 -12.05 4.18 -14.05
C HIS A 68 -12.53 5.03 -12.85
N LEU A 69 -12.79 6.32 -13.09
CA LEU A 69 -13.27 7.25 -12.07
C LEU A 69 -14.66 6.88 -11.55
N CYS A 70 -15.61 6.60 -12.46
CA CYS A 70 -16.95 6.17 -12.11
C CYS A 70 -16.95 4.80 -11.42
N THR A 71 -16.14 3.85 -11.89
CA THR A 71 -16.01 2.52 -11.28
C THR A 71 -15.47 2.62 -9.86
N THR A 72 -14.42 3.42 -9.64
CA THR A 72 -13.87 3.64 -8.30
C THR A 72 -14.91 4.23 -7.35
N ALA A 73 -15.62 5.29 -7.77
CA ALA A 73 -16.66 5.91 -6.95
C ALA A 73 -17.83 4.93 -6.67
N SER A 74 -18.24 4.18 -7.70
CA SER A 74 -19.31 3.19 -7.59
C SER A 74 -18.95 2.06 -6.63
N LEU A 75 -17.69 1.61 -6.62
CA LEU A 75 -17.23 0.61 -5.65
C LEU A 75 -17.37 1.12 -4.21
N TYR A 76 -16.97 2.36 -3.93
CA TYR A 76 -17.12 2.95 -2.60
C TYR A 76 -18.59 3.11 -2.20
N TRP A 77 -19.43 3.54 -3.16
CA TRP A 77 -20.86 3.73 -2.95
C TRP A 77 -21.60 2.40 -2.70
N CYS A 78 -21.50 1.45 -3.63
CA CYS A 78 -22.22 0.18 -3.57
C CYS A 78 -21.79 -0.73 -2.41
N THR A 79 -20.60 -0.51 -1.85
CA THR A 79 -20.11 -1.25 -0.67
C THR A 79 -20.29 -0.49 0.64
N GLU A 80 -20.87 0.72 0.60
CA GLU A 80 -21.02 1.62 1.76
C GLU A 80 -19.71 1.84 2.52
N SER A 81 -18.57 1.71 1.83
CA SER A 81 -17.26 1.63 2.47
C SER A 81 -16.66 3.00 2.77
N ILE A 82 -17.24 4.09 2.23
CA ILE A 82 -16.72 5.46 2.45
C ILE A 82 -16.57 5.76 3.93
N GLY A 83 -17.61 5.56 4.76
CA GLY A 83 -17.53 5.84 6.20
C GLY A 83 -16.49 4.99 6.94
N SER A 84 -16.40 3.70 6.61
CA SER A 84 -15.39 2.80 7.22
C SER A 84 -13.96 3.20 6.85
N SER A 85 -13.74 3.66 5.61
CA SER A 85 -12.42 4.10 5.13
C SER A 85 -11.92 5.37 5.83
N LEU A 86 -12.82 6.30 6.17
CA LEU A 86 -12.48 7.53 6.89
C LEU A 86 -11.98 7.24 8.32
N ARG A 87 -12.62 6.28 9.01
CA ARG A 87 -12.28 5.94 10.40
C ARG A 87 -10.84 5.45 10.55
N LEU A 88 -10.24 4.88 9.50
CA LEU A 88 -8.83 4.47 9.51
C LEU A 88 -7.90 5.64 9.78
N TYR A 89 -8.19 6.84 9.28
CA TYR A 89 -7.38 8.03 9.53
C TYR A 89 -7.41 8.42 11.00
N HIS A 90 -8.61 8.42 11.61
CA HIS A 90 -8.79 8.69 13.02
C HIS A 90 -7.96 7.76 13.90
N GLU A 91 -8.03 6.46 13.66
CA GLU A 91 -7.27 5.47 14.43
C GLU A 91 -5.77 5.57 14.15
N HIS A 92 -5.37 5.70 12.88
CA HIS A 92 -3.98 5.74 12.46
C HIS A 92 -3.20 6.92 13.06
N PHE A 93 -3.80 8.10 13.09
CA PHE A 93 -3.11 9.31 13.55
C PHE A 93 -3.27 9.57 15.06
N LYS A 94 -4.21 8.92 15.76
CA LYS A 94 -4.38 9.08 17.22
C LYS A 94 -3.39 8.26 18.03
N LYS A 95 -3.00 7.10 17.51
CA LYS A 95 -2.10 6.17 18.19
C LYS A 95 -0.93 5.83 17.26
N PRO A 96 0.30 6.28 17.56
CA PRO A 96 1.45 5.83 16.79
C PRO A 96 1.58 4.32 16.92
N TRP A 97 1.84 3.64 15.81
CA TRP A 97 2.08 2.20 15.82
C TRP A 97 3.33 1.92 16.66
N PRO A 98 3.25 1.04 17.67
CA PRO A 98 4.43 0.67 18.44
C PRO A 98 5.42 0.00 17.49
N LEU A 99 6.70 0.32 17.66
CA LEU A 99 7.75 -0.40 16.96
C LEU A 99 7.80 -1.84 17.49
N ALA A 100 7.98 -2.81 16.60
CA ALA A 100 8.15 -4.20 16.99
C ALA A 100 9.42 -4.42 17.84
N HIS A 101 10.46 -3.61 17.60
CA HIS A 101 11.73 -3.62 18.32
C HIS A 101 12.47 -2.28 18.17
N ASN A 102 13.54 -2.10 18.95
CA ASN A 102 14.38 -0.89 18.95
C ASN A 102 15.67 -1.03 18.14
N GLN A 103 15.91 -2.19 17.51
CA GLN A 103 17.09 -2.46 16.68
C GLN A 103 17.01 -1.77 15.31
N LEU A 104 18.17 -1.59 14.65
CA LEU A 104 18.29 -1.13 13.27
C LEU A 104 18.80 -2.26 12.36
N PRO A 105 18.27 -2.39 11.12
CA PRO A 105 17.16 -1.62 10.56
C PRO A 105 15.84 -1.97 11.26
N ARG A 106 14.94 -0.98 11.41
CA ARG A 106 13.60 -1.21 12.00
C ARG A 106 12.72 -2.12 11.13
N LEU A 107 12.90 -2.03 9.82
CA LEU A 107 12.28 -2.93 8.86
C LEU A 107 13.33 -3.91 8.34
N GLU A 108 13.41 -5.07 8.97
CA GLU A 108 14.42 -6.11 8.64
C GLU A 108 14.11 -6.85 7.33
N ALA A 109 12.84 -6.88 6.93
CA ALA A 109 12.41 -7.49 5.68
C ALA A 109 13.04 -6.78 4.46
N PRO A 110 13.45 -7.53 3.40
CA PRO A 110 13.90 -6.94 2.15
C PRO A 110 12.92 -5.89 1.63
N THR A 111 13.39 -4.66 1.49
CA THR A 111 12.55 -3.51 1.17
C THR A 111 12.89 -2.95 -0.20
N GLY A 112 11.87 -2.75 -1.03
CA GLY A 112 11.94 -2.05 -2.31
C GLY A 112 11.12 -0.77 -2.28
N ILE A 113 11.67 0.33 -2.81
CA ILE A 113 10.99 1.63 -2.83
C ILE A 113 11.03 2.21 -4.26
N ALA A 114 9.85 2.42 -4.84
CA ALA A 114 9.67 3.21 -6.06
C ALA A 114 9.20 4.62 -5.68
N VAL A 115 9.89 5.65 -6.17
CA VAL A 115 9.55 7.05 -5.92
C VAL A 115 9.03 7.67 -7.21
N PHE A 116 7.75 7.96 -7.24
CA PHE A 116 7.09 8.65 -8.33
C PHE A 116 7.21 10.18 -8.17
N PRO A 117 7.53 10.93 -9.24
CA PRO A 117 7.89 12.33 -9.12
C PRO A 117 6.73 13.25 -8.73
N LYS A 118 5.48 12.88 -9.06
CA LYS A 118 4.28 13.65 -8.71
C LYS A 118 3.52 13.10 -7.50
N ASP A 119 4.06 12.11 -6.80
CA ASP A 119 3.48 11.65 -5.54
C ASP A 119 3.40 12.81 -4.53
N VAL A 120 2.39 12.74 -3.67
CA VAL A 120 2.07 13.76 -2.67
C VAL A 120 2.79 13.52 -1.34
N VAL A 121 3.21 12.27 -1.09
CA VAL A 121 4.03 11.91 0.07
C VAL A 121 5.41 11.50 -0.40
N HIS A 122 6.44 12.19 0.08
CA HIS A 122 7.82 11.83 -0.21
C HIS A 122 8.54 11.32 1.02
N PHE A 123 9.16 10.16 0.84
CA PHE A 123 9.97 9.53 1.87
C PHE A 123 11.17 10.39 2.29
N PRO A 124 11.67 10.18 3.52
CA PRO A 124 12.92 10.77 4.01
C PRO A 124 14.10 10.58 3.06
N PRO A 125 15.20 11.34 3.25
CA PRO A 125 16.41 11.18 2.44
C PRO A 125 16.86 9.71 2.36
N LEU A 126 17.43 9.31 1.22
CA LEU A 126 17.87 7.93 0.98
C LEU A 126 18.80 7.38 2.09
N LYS A 127 19.58 8.25 2.74
CA LYS A 127 20.41 7.87 3.89
C LYS A 127 19.57 7.28 5.03
N ASN A 128 18.50 7.97 5.42
CA ASN A 128 17.58 7.52 6.46
C ASN A 128 16.90 6.21 6.04
N LEU A 129 16.45 6.10 4.78
CA LEU A 129 15.84 4.86 4.29
C LEU A 129 16.78 3.66 4.42
N LYS A 130 18.06 3.81 4.06
CA LYS A 130 19.08 2.76 4.22
C LYS A 130 19.37 2.40 5.68
N GLU A 131 19.21 3.34 6.60
CA GLU A 131 19.45 3.13 8.03
C GLU A 131 18.28 2.42 8.71
N TYR A 132 17.05 2.83 8.37
CA TYR A 132 15.84 2.30 9.01
C TYR A 132 15.25 1.07 8.33
N THR A 133 15.70 0.72 7.12
CA THR A 133 15.16 -0.43 6.35
C THR A 133 16.28 -1.27 5.73
N ASN A 134 16.02 -2.57 5.58
CA ASN A 134 16.84 -3.45 4.75
C ASN A 134 16.59 -3.17 3.25
N LEU A 135 17.07 -2.01 2.79
CA LEU A 135 16.79 -1.48 1.46
C LEU A 135 17.58 -2.24 0.38
N GLN A 136 16.86 -3.04 -0.42
CA GLN A 136 17.42 -3.85 -1.51
C GLN A 136 17.23 -3.21 -2.88
N HIS A 137 16.23 -2.35 -3.03
CA HIS A 137 15.86 -1.77 -4.31
C HIS A 137 15.32 -0.35 -4.11
N TYR A 138 15.80 0.58 -4.93
CA TYR A 138 15.37 1.97 -4.88
C TYR A 138 15.37 2.54 -6.29
N THR A 139 14.21 2.97 -6.77
CA THR A 139 14.03 3.55 -8.09
C THR A 139 13.38 4.91 -7.97
N VAL A 140 13.87 5.90 -8.72
CA VAL A 140 13.15 7.15 -8.98
C VAL A 140 12.55 7.03 -10.38
N MET A 141 11.22 7.07 -10.47
CA MET A 141 10.49 6.89 -11.72
C MET A 141 10.57 8.15 -12.58
N PRO A 142 10.50 8.00 -13.93
CA PRO A 142 10.52 9.15 -14.83
C PRO A 142 9.26 10.01 -14.75
N GLU A 143 8.10 9.41 -14.47
CA GLU A 143 6.78 10.04 -14.46
C GLU A 143 5.81 9.27 -13.55
N GLY A 144 4.63 9.85 -13.29
CA GLY A 144 3.56 9.29 -12.48
C GLY A 144 3.42 9.94 -11.10
N GLY A 145 2.22 9.83 -10.54
CA GLY A 145 1.82 10.42 -9.27
C GLY A 145 1.58 9.41 -8.15
N HIS A 146 0.64 9.74 -7.28
CA HIS A 146 0.32 8.98 -6.07
C HIS A 146 -0.31 7.61 -6.40
N PHE A 147 -1.07 7.51 -7.48
CA PHE A 147 -1.77 6.29 -7.88
C PHE A 147 -0.95 5.51 -8.91
N ALA A 148 0.33 5.29 -8.61
CA ALA A 148 1.32 4.67 -9.50
C ALA A 148 0.82 3.47 -10.31
N ALA A 149 0.15 2.52 -9.65
CA ALA A 149 -0.35 1.31 -10.30
C ALA A 149 -1.49 1.57 -11.32
N ALA A 150 -2.26 2.63 -11.12
CA ALA A 150 -3.34 3.02 -12.01
C ALA A 150 -2.88 4.02 -13.09
N GLU A 151 -1.92 4.89 -12.76
CA GLU A 151 -1.41 5.91 -13.70
C GLU A 151 -0.37 5.34 -14.67
N LYS A 152 0.55 4.50 -14.16
CA LYS A 152 1.70 3.96 -14.90
C LYS A 152 1.88 2.46 -14.60
N PRO A 153 0.91 1.60 -14.97
CA PRO A 153 0.90 0.19 -14.60
C PRO A 153 2.16 -0.56 -15.07
N GLU A 154 2.71 -0.24 -16.24
CA GLU A 154 3.92 -0.87 -16.78
C GLU A 154 5.16 -0.51 -15.94
N LEU A 155 5.31 0.75 -15.56
CA LEU A 155 6.42 1.20 -14.72
C LEU A 155 6.36 0.55 -13.34
N ALA A 156 5.19 0.56 -12.71
CA ALA A 156 4.97 -0.07 -11.40
C ALA A 156 5.23 -1.59 -11.46
N THR A 157 4.66 -2.28 -12.45
CA THR A 157 4.81 -3.74 -12.61
C THR A 157 6.26 -4.12 -12.89
N HIS A 158 6.94 -3.42 -13.79
CA HIS A 158 8.33 -3.72 -14.11
C HIS A 158 9.25 -3.56 -12.90
N ASP A 159 9.04 -2.52 -12.09
CA ASP A 159 9.85 -2.29 -10.89
C ASP A 159 9.63 -3.36 -9.83
N ILE A 160 8.38 -3.76 -9.59
CA ILE A 160 8.02 -4.89 -8.72
C ILE A 160 8.71 -6.17 -9.20
N GLN A 161 8.61 -6.49 -10.49
CA GLN A 161 9.26 -7.68 -11.05
C GLN A 161 10.78 -7.63 -10.89
N LYS A 162 11.40 -6.48 -11.11
CA LYS A 162 12.85 -6.28 -10.95
C LYS A 162 13.28 -6.50 -9.50
N PHE A 163 12.53 -5.98 -8.53
CA PHE A 163 12.76 -6.21 -7.11
C PHE A 163 12.69 -7.70 -6.76
N PHE A 164 11.60 -8.38 -7.10
CA PHE A 164 11.42 -9.79 -6.73
C PHE A 164 12.41 -10.72 -7.45
N ARG A 165 12.76 -10.47 -8.72
CA ARG A 165 13.82 -11.22 -9.41
C ARG A 165 15.17 -11.13 -8.69
N ARG A 166 15.49 -9.96 -8.10
CA ARG A 166 16.71 -9.79 -7.30
C ARG A 166 16.62 -10.55 -5.98
N CYS A 167 15.50 -10.47 -5.26
CA CYS A 167 15.31 -11.18 -4.00
C CYS A 167 15.35 -12.70 -4.17
N VAL A 168 14.71 -13.24 -5.21
CA VAL A 168 14.72 -14.69 -5.50
C VAL A 168 16.14 -15.17 -5.83
N LYS A 169 16.92 -14.41 -6.61
CA LYS A 169 18.33 -14.74 -6.87
C LYS A 169 19.18 -14.71 -5.60
N ALA A 170 18.96 -13.72 -4.72
CA ALA A 170 19.67 -13.63 -3.45
C ALA A 170 19.36 -14.86 -2.57
N LEU A 171 18.09 -15.28 -2.50
CA LEU A 171 17.67 -16.48 -1.78
C LEU A 171 18.26 -17.76 -2.38
N SER A 172 18.34 -17.88 -3.72
CA SER A 172 18.98 -19.07 -4.34
C SER A 172 20.47 -19.19 -4.04
N VAL A 173 21.15 -18.08 -3.72
CA VAL A 173 22.59 -18.06 -3.40
C VAL A 173 22.82 -18.19 -1.89
N SER A 174 21.92 -17.69 -1.04
CA SER A 174 22.08 -17.70 0.42
C SER A 174 21.35 -18.83 1.16
N CYS A 175 20.40 -19.54 0.52
CA CYS A 175 19.63 -20.60 1.17
C CYS A 175 20.22 -22.02 1.04
N LEU A 176 21.38 -22.19 0.39
CA LEU A 176 22.12 -23.45 0.52
C LEU A 176 22.89 -23.44 1.84
N ARG A 177 22.19 -23.78 2.94
CA ARG A 177 22.87 -24.32 4.11
C ARG A 177 23.57 -25.62 3.67
N PRO A 178 24.88 -25.81 3.89
CA PRO A 178 25.60 -27.00 3.45
C PRO A 178 25.01 -28.34 3.94
N GLN A 179 24.10 -28.30 4.91
CA GLN A 179 23.59 -29.48 5.60
C GLN A 179 22.21 -29.94 5.13
N GLU A 180 21.55 -29.23 4.20
CA GLU A 180 20.23 -29.61 3.67
C GLU A 180 20.23 -29.87 2.15
N ALA A 181 21.38 -29.76 1.48
CA ALA A 181 21.50 -29.90 0.02
C ALA A 181 21.00 -31.26 -0.51
N HIS A 182 21.20 -32.35 0.25
CA HIS A 182 20.80 -33.70 -0.16
C HIS A 182 19.27 -33.93 -0.26
N ARG A 183 18.44 -33.06 0.34
CA ARG A 183 16.97 -33.16 0.21
C ARG A 183 16.44 -32.68 -1.14
N TYR A 184 17.24 -31.93 -1.90
CA TYR A 184 16.76 -31.21 -3.08
C TYR A 184 17.40 -31.70 -4.39
N GLU A 185 18.32 -32.66 -4.37
CA GLU A 185 18.97 -33.24 -5.56
C GLU A 185 17.98 -33.90 -6.55
N ASN A 186 16.77 -34.26 -6.10
CA ASN A 186 15.76 -34.91 -6.92
C ASN A 186 14.58 -34.02 -7.32
N LEU A 187 14.57 -32.73 -6.97
CA LEU A 187 13.51 -31.83 -7.42
C LEU A 187 13.82 -31.31 -8.83
N LYS A 188 13.13 -31.86 -9.83
CA LYS A 188 13.15 -31.32 -11.19
C LYS A 188 12.66 -29.87 -11.17
N PRO A 189 13.32 -28.95 -11.90
CA PRO A 189 12.84 -27.57 -12.03
C PRO A 189 11.42 -27.57 -12.61
N LEU A 190 10.54 -26.78 -12.00
CA LEU A 190 9.16 -26.64 -12.47
C LEU A 190 9.18 -26.08 -13.91
N SER A 191 8.78 -26.93 -14.86
CA SER A 191 8.43 -26.50 -16.20
C SER A 191 7.10 -25.75 -16.11
N ILE A 192 7.15 -24.42 -16.23
CA ILE A 192 5.96 -23.60 -16.31
C ILE A 192 5.39 -23.77 -17.72
N SER A 193 4.40 -24.67 -17.87
CA SER A 193 3.58 -24.77 -19.07
C SER A 193 2.64 -23.56 -19.15
N PRO A 194 2.43 -22.95 -20.34
CA PRO A 194 1.67 -21.71 -20.49
C PRO A 194 0.15 -21.83 -20.26
N ASN A 195 -0.39 -23.02 -19.97
CA ASN A 195 -1.84 -23.26 -19.88
C ASN A 195 -2.26 -24.01 -18.62
N VAL A 196 -2.23 -23.36 -17.44
CA VAL A 196 -2.89 -23.89 -16.24
C VAL A 196 -3.75 -22.80 -15.59
N LEU A 197 -5.07 -23.00 -15.68
CA LEU A 197 -6.07 -22.35 -14.83
C LEU A 197 -5.82 -22.76 -13.37
N ILE A 198 -5.75 -21.77 -12.48
CA ILE A 198 -5.68 -21.98 -11.03
C ILE A 198 -7.10 -22.34 -10.54
N PRO A 199 -7.33 -23.51 -9.91
CA PRO A 199 -8.61 -23.82 -9.30
C PRO A 199 -8.77 -23.08 -7.96
N ILE A 200 -9.98 -22.58 -7.71
CA ILE A 200 -10.37 -21.85 -6.50
C ILE A 200 -10.96 -22.82 -5.46
N ALA A 201 -10.29 -22.91 -4.30
CA ALA A 201 -10.75 -23.23 -2.91
C ALA A 201 -11.48 -24.59 -2.61
N PRO A 202 -11.54 -25.09 -1.34
CA PRO A 202 -12.29 -24.42 -0.25
C PRO A 202 -11.73 -24.49 1.19
N ALA A 203 -12.21 -23.54 2.00
CA ALA A 203 -12.57 -23.57 3.43
C ALA A 203 -11.52 -23.92 4.54
N VAL A 204 -11.32 -22.94 5.42
CA VAL A 204 -10.85 -23.09 6.81
C VAL A 204 -12.02 -23.60 7.67
N ASN A 205 -11.79 -24.68 8.43
CA ASN A 205 -12.71 -25.17 9.45
C ASN A 205 -12.08 -24.93 10.82
N LEU A 206 -12.63 -24.00 11.61
CA LEU A 206 -12.24 -23.75 13.01
C LEU A 206 -13.38 -24.22 13.91
N THR A 207 -13.24 -25.43 14.42
CA THR A 207 -14.10 -26.03 15.44
C THR A 207 -13.89 -25.35 16.79
N LEU A 208 -14.98 -24.90 17.40
CA LEU A 208 -15.08 -24.54 18.81
C LEU A 208 -14.93 -25.81 19.68
N THR A 209 -14.11 -25.74 20.72
CA THR A 209 -14.22 -26.65 21.88
C THR A 209 -14.49 -25.83 23.15
N PRO A 210 -15.48 -26.24 23.98
CA PRO A 210 -15.84 -25.53 25.20
C PRO A 210 -15.12 -26.08 26.44
N SER A 211 -14.74 -25.16 27.34
CA SER A 211 -14.66 -25.31 28.81
C SER A 211 -13.58 -26.27 29.36
N VAL A 212 -12.96 -26.14 30.54
CA VAL A 212 -13.26 -25.65 31.90
C VAL A 212 -11.87 -25.35 32.52
N ILE A 213 -11.61 -24.39 33.42
CA ILE A 213 -11.88 -24.46 34.87
C ILE A 213 -11.86 -23.06 35.49
N ALA A 214 -12.95 -22.79 36.19
CA ALA A 214 -13.24 -21.63 37.04
C ALA A 214 -12.54 -21.70 38.41
N ALA A 215 -12.36 -20.52 39.04
CA ALA A 215 -12.44 -20.22 40.48
C ALA A 215 -11.61 -18.94 40.72
N LYS A 216 -12.09 -17.81 41.27
CA LYS A 216 -13.04 -17.58 42.36
C LYS A 216 -13.71 -16.20 42.19
N ARG A 217 -14.99 -16.12 42.56
CA ARG A 217 -15.74 -14.90 42.90
C ARG A 217 -15.95 -14.83 44.42
N GLN A 218 -16.28 -13.62 44.90
CA GLN A 218 -16.76 -13.21 46.24
C GLN A 218 -15.63 -12.93 47.25
N ASN A 219 -15.55 -11.77 47.92
CA ASN A 219 -16.53 -10.70 48.21
C ASN A 219 -16.08 -9.33 47.71
#